data_AF-A0A2E3TR17-F1
#
_entry.id   AF-A0A2E3TR17-F1
#
_cell.length_a   1.000
_cell.length_b   1.000
_cell.length_c   1.000
_cell.angle_alpha   90.00
_cell.angle_beta   90.00
_cell.angle_gamma   90.00
#
_symmetry.space_group_name_H-M   'P 1'
#
loop_
_entity.id
_entity.type
_entity.pdbx_description
1 polymer ?
#
loop_
_entity_poly.entity_id
_entity_poly.type
_entity_poly.pdbx_seq_one_letter_code
_entity_poly.pdbx_strand_id
1 'polypeptide(L)'
;MTTTITTVADDLIVAHEGTRVVRLEGLDPDTQYTVDGAMAHTLARPPGQLLSRIATVNDLHFGEREAGRLDEHSIGPVRRVPDGAEPYPEVMNRTAATEMFGIDPVAVIVKGDLSVDGRPEEWAAFESCYRVPFGERLHVVRGNHDSYHHQYRYAGDRVIEVDGMTVALLDTTIPGETTGRLDPEQIDWLDAVCAASDQPVIAMGHHQQWVGQPGGRRSDTYFGLHPDGSDLLDQVAARRTDLIAYTAGHTHRHRVRMMSESRIPSIEIGCTKDFPGTWAEYRVYEGGVMQVVHRMSSAEALSWSESCRTLYAADGVDYENYALGSLQERCFNVALRS
;
A
#
# COMPACT_ATOMS: atom_id res chain seq x y z
N MET A 1 -26.04 -3.52 -7.88
CA MET A 1 -24.98 -3.23 -6.90
C MET A 1 -25.23 -1.85 -6.35
N THR A 2 -24.65 -1.45 -5.22
CA THR A 2 -24.76 -0.07 -4.73
C THR A 2 -23.47 0.67 -5.06
N THR A 3 -23.60 1.91 -5.53
CA THR A 3 -22.47 2.81 -5.72
C THR A 3 -21.66 2.92 -4.43
N THR A 4 -20.35 2.69 -4.53
CA THR A 4 -19.41 2.79 -3.41
C THR A 4 -18.40 3.88 -3.71
N ILE A 5 -18.22 4.82 -2.77
CA ILE A 5 -17.17 5.83 -2.84
C ILE A 5 -15.85 5.15 -2.48
N THR A 6 -14.96 5.04 -3.46
CA THR A 6 -13.68 4.31 -3.29
C THR A 6 -12.54 5.27 -2.99
N THR A 7 -12.57 6.47 -3.57
CA THR A 7 -11.49 7.45 -3.50
C THR A 7 -12.05 8.84 -3.21
N VAL A 8 -11.39 9.57 -2.30
CA VAL A 8 -11.65 10.97 -2.01
C VAL A 8 -10.33 11.70 -1.78
N ALA A 9 -10.14 12.83 -2.45
CA ALA A 9 -9.06 13.78 -2.17
C ALA A 9 -9.65 15.16 -1.84
N ASP A 10 -8.81 16.20 -1.79
CA ASP A 10 -9.27 17.58 -1.66
C ASP A 10 -10.02 18.11 -2.89
N ASP A 11 -9.79 17.50 -4.06
CA ASP A 11 -10.32 17.97 -5.35
C ASP A 11 -10.95 16.85 -6.22
N LEU A 12 -11.07 15.64 -5.68
CA LEU A 12 -11.43 14.42 -6.41
C LEU A 12 -12.39 13.56 -5.59
N ILE A 13 -13.43 13.04 -6.25
CA ILE A 13 -14.24 11.91 -5.75
C ILE A 13 -14.35 10.88 -6.86
N VAL A 14 -14.09 9.60 -6.53
CA VAL A 14 -14.32 8.47 -7.43
C VAL A 14 -15.26 7.47 -6.78
N ALA A 15 -16.28 7.08 -7.54
CA ALA A 15 -17.27 6.10 -7.15
C ALA A 15 -17.31 4.94 -8.14
N HIS A 16 -17.50 3.73 -7.61
CA HIS A 16 -17.61 2.50 -8.40
C HIS A 16 -18.91 1.77 -8.12
N GLU A 17 -19.54 1.25 -9.17
CA GLU A 17 -20.65 0.30 -9.11
C GLU A 17 -20.33 -0.86 -10.04
N GLY A 18 -19.79 -1.95 -9.48
CA GLY A 18 -19.20 -3.00 -10.31
C GLY A 18 -18.05 -2.45 -11.15
N THR A 19 -18.15 -2.60 -12.47
CA THR A 19 -17.18 -2.07 -13.45
C THR A 19 -17.49 -0.65 -13.91
N ARG A 20 -18.60 -0.05 -13.46
CA ARG A 20 -18.95 1.34 -13.79
C ARG A 20 -18.21 2.30 -12.86
N VAL A 21 -17.62 3.35 -13.43
CA VAL A 21 -16.88 4.38 -12.71
C VAL A 21 -17.52 5.74 -12.92
N VAL A 22 -17.70 6.50 -11.85
CA VAL A 22 -18.01 7.92 -11.92
C VAL A 22 -16.91 8.69 -11.22
N ARG A 23 -16.37 9.69 -11.91
CA ARG A 23 -15.30 10.54 -11.42
C ARG A 23 -15.74 12.00 -11.47
N LEU A 24 -15.55 12.69 -10.35
CA LEU A 24 -15.69 14.14 -10.24
C LEU A 24 -14.33 14.74 -9.88
N GLU A 25 -13.84 15.67 -10.70
CA GLU A 25 -12.54 16.34 -10.56
C GLU A 25 -12.75 17.87 -10.44
N GLY A 26 -11.74 18.58 -9.92
CA GLY A 26 -11.79 20.03 -9.76
C GLY A 26 -12.78 20.49 -8.70
N LEU A 27 -12.98 19.65 -7.67
CA LEU A 27 -13.88 19.94 -6.56
C LEU A 27 -13.25 20.91 -5.56
N ASP A 28 -14.10 21.57 -4.79
CA ASP A 28 -13.67 22.39 -3.67
C ASP A 28 -13.29 21.48 -2.48
N PRO A 29 -12.22 21.80 -1.75
CA PRO A 29 -11.83 21.08 -0.54
C PRO A 29 -12.88 21.24 0.56
N ASP A 30 -12.91 20.29 1.49
CA ASP A 30 -13.80 20.30 2.65
C ASP A 30 -15.28 20.57 2.28
N THR A 31 -15.74 20.02 1.16
CA THR A 31 -17.09 20.24 0.62
C THR A 31 -17.83 18.92 0.37
N GLN A 32 -19.13 18.91 0.69
CA GLN A 32 -19.99 17.75 0.46
C GLN A 32 -20.53 17.73 -0.97
N TYR A 33 -20.45 16.57 -1.62
CA TYR A 33 -21.00 16.29 -2.95
C TYR A 33 -21.86 15.04 -2.93
N THR A 34 -22.71 14.90 -3.95
CA THR A 34 -23.49 13.69 -4.21
C THR A 34 -23.04 13.06 -5.52
N VAL A 35 -22.63 11.79 -5.49
CA VAL A 35 -22.20 11.01 -6.65
C VAL A 35 -23.08 9.78 -6.77
N ASP A 36 -23.92 9.74 -7.80
CA ASP A 36 -24.92 8.68 -8.02
C ASP A 36 -25.74 8.31 -6.76
N GLY A 37 -26.18 9.33 -6.03
CA GLY A 37 -26.97 9.17 -4.81
C GLY A 37 -26.18 8.81 -3.55
N ALA A 38 -24.87 8.54 -3.65
CA ALA A 38 -23.98 8.43 -2.49
C ALA A 38 -23.41 9.81 -2.12
N MET A 39 -23.43 10.15 -0.83
CA MET A 39 -22.78 11.36 -0.33
C MET A 39 -21.30 11.10 -0.04
N ALA A 40 -20.46 12.05 -0.42
CA ALA A 40 -19.04 12.08 -0.10
C ALA A 40 -18.61 13.51 0.22
N HIS A 41 -17.60 13.64 1.08
CA HIS A 41 -17.04 14.91 1.50
C HIS A 41 -15.59 14.93 1.10
N THR A 42 -15.17 15.87 0.25
CA THR A 42 -13.75 16.06 -0.10
C THR A 42 -12.93 16.32 1.16
N LEU A 43 -11.67 15.88 1.15
CA LEU A 43 -10.79 16.10 2.29
C LEU A 43 -10.47 17.60 2.42
N ALA A 44 -10.27 18.07 3.65
CA ALA A 44 -9.65 19.37 3.85
C ALA A 44 -8.24 19.35 3.25
N ARG A 45 -7.89 20.37 2.47
CA ARG A 45 -6.53 20.51 1.94
C ARG A 45 -5.57 20.84 3.10
N PRO A 46 -4.47 20.10 3.29
CA PRO A 46 -3.44 20.49 4.25
C PRO A 46 -2.96 21.93 3.98
N PRO A 47 -2.60 22.71 5.01
CA PRO A 47 -2.17 24.09 4.84
C PRO A 47 -0.94 24.22 3.93
N GLY A 48 -0.85 25.36 3.24
CA GLY A 48 0.30 25.71 2.42
C GLY A 48 0.27 25.15 0.99
N GLN A 49 1.40 25.25 0.31
CA GLN A 49 1.56 24.82 -1.07
C GLN A 49 1.73 23.30 -1.18
N LEU A 50 1.26 22.72 -2.28
CA LEU A 50 1.61 21.36 -2.68
C LEU A 50 3.08 21.36 -3.13
N LEU A 51 3.91 20.58 -2.45
CA LEU A 51 5.35 20.48 -2.69
C LEU A 51 5.67 19.34 -3.65
N SER A 52 5.09 18.15 -3.40
CA SER A 52 5.36 16.97 -4.21
C SER A 52 4.23 15.94 -4.20
N ARG A 53 4.27 15.01 -5.18
CA ARG A 53 3.40 13.83 -5.23
C ARG A 53 4.25 12.57 -5.30
N ILE A 54 4.00 11.63 -4.41
CA ILE A 54 4.57 10.28 -4.43
C ILE A 54 3.45 9.29 -4.73
N ALA A 55 3.76 8.23 -5.48
CA ALA A 55 2.85 7.12 -5.67
C ALA A 55 3.44 5.81 -5.14
N THR A 56 2.59 4.90 -4.65
CA THR A 56 3.03 3.61 -4.11
C THR A 56 2.16 2.46 -4.57
N VAL A 57 2.79 1.30 -4.73
CA VAL A 57 2.15 0.00 -4.98
C VAL A 57 2.75 -1.06 -4.06
N ASN A 58 2.08 -2.19 -3.93
CA ASN A 58 2.50 -3.37 -3.16
C ASN A 58 1.72 -4.60 -3.60
N ASP A 59 2.26 -5.78 -3.29
CA ASP A 59 1.61 -7.06 -3.56
C ASP A 59 1.25 -7.16 -5.05
N LEU A 60 2.29 -7.06 -5.89
CA LEU A 60 2.21 -7.05 -7.35
C LEU A 60 2.08 -8.47 -7.91
N HIS A 61 2.80 -9.43 -7.30
CA HIS A 61 2.77 -10.87 -7.60
C HIS A 61 2.94 -11.22 -9.10
N PHE A 62 3.90 -10.61 -9.80
CA PHE A 62 4.24 -11.05 -11.15
C PHE A 62 4.54 -12.57 -11.16
N GLY A 63 3.94 -13.30 -12.10
CA GLY A 63 4.02 -14.76 -12.21
C GLY A 63 2.84 -15.54 -11.61
N GLU A 64 2.00 -14.90 -10.79
CA GLU A 64 0.86 -15.58 -10.18
C GLU A 64 -0.22 -15.92 -11.22
N ARG A 65 -0.74 -17.15 -11.16
CA ARG A 65 -1.75 -17.68 -12.10
C ARG A 65 -3.12 -17.89 -11.48
N GLU A 66 -3.18 -17.95 -10.16
CA GLU A 66 -4.37 -18.31 -9.40
C GLU A 66 -4.51 -17.39 -8.20
N ALA A 67 -5.57 -16.59 -8.17
CA ALA A 67 -5.92 -15.78 -7.00
C ALA A 67 -6.88 -16.58 -6.11
N GLY A 68 -6.76 -16.42 -4.79
CA GLY A 68 -7.65 -17.07 -3.82
C GLY A 68 -7.11 -18.35 -3.19
N ARG A 69 -5.79 -18.54 -3.14
CA ARG A 69 -5.16 -19.63 -2.39
C ARG A 69 -4.39 -19.06 -1.20
N LEU A 70 -4.83 -19.38 0.02
CA LEU A 70 -4.09 -19.08 1.24
C LEU A 70 -3.02 -20.15 1.51
N ASP A 71 -3.33 -21.39 1.15
CA ASP A 71 -2.47 -22.55 1.29
C ASP A 71 -2.93 -23.68 0.34
N GLU A 72 -2.26 -24.85 0.43
CA GLU A 72 -2.61 -26.04 -0.35
C GLU A 72 -4.01 -26.61 -0.02
N HIS A 73 -4.60 -26.22 1.13
CA HIS A 73 -5.90 -26.71 1.61
C HIS A 73 -7.07 -25.78 1.24
N SER A 74 -6.79 -24.62 0.63
CA SER A 74 -7.82 -23.65 0.27
C SER A 74 -8.85 -24.27 -0.68
N ILE A 75 -10.11 -24.28 -0.24
CA ILE A 75 -11.22 -24.89 -0.99
C ILE A 75 -11.87 -23.93 -2.00
N GLY A 76 -11.39 -22.68 -2.05
CA GLY A 76 -11.76 -21.66 -3.03
C GLY A 76 -12.73 -20.59 -2.51
N PRO A 77 -13.38 -19.82 -3.40
CA PRO A 77 -13.24 -19.88 -4.84
C PRO A 77 -11.86 -19.39 -5.29
N VAL A 78 -11.26 -20.12 -6.23
CA VAL A 78 -10.04 -19.71 -6.93
C VAL A 78 -10.44 -18.97 -8.21
N ARG A 79 -9.74 -17.88 -8.52
CA ARG A 79 -9.90 -17.13 -9.78
C ARG A 79 -8.68 -17.32 -10.66
N ARG A 80 -8.94 -17.45 -11.96
CA ARG A 80 -7.94 -17.54 -13.01
C ARG A 80 -8.46 -16.76 -14.20
N VAL A 81 -7.55 -16.15 -14.95
CA VAL A 81 -7.88 -15.66 -16.29
C VAL A 81 -8.09 -16.85 -17.23
N PRO A 82 -8.84 -16.69 -18.35
CA PRO A 82 -8.99 -17.75 -19.34
C PRO A 82 -7.65 -18.23 -19.91
N ASP A 83 -7.57 -19.49 -20.33
CA ASP A 83 -6.37 -20.03 -20.97
C ASP A 83 -5.97 -19.18 -22.21
N GLY A 84 -4.69 -18.79 -22.27
CA GLY A 84 -4.16 -17.94 -23.33
C GLY A 84 -4.46 -16.45 -23.18
N ALA A 85 -5.24 -16.04 -22.18
CA ALA A 85 -5.32 -14.63 -21.79
C ALA A 85 -4.00 -14.17 -21.13
N GLU A 86 -3.76 -12.86 -21.17
CA GLU A 86 -2.67 -12.27 -20.41
C GLU A 86 -2.91 -12.50 -18.90
N PRO A 87 -1.86 -12.85 -18.12
CA PRO A 87 -2.05 -13.08 -16.70
C PRO A 87 -2.45 -11.79 -15.98
N TYR A 88 -3.25 -11.93 -14.92
CA TYR A 88 -3.85 -10.78 -14.26
C TYR A 88 -2.85 -9.86 -13.56
N PRO A 89 -1.69 -10.32 -13.01
CA PRO A 89 -0.71 -9.40 -12.45
C PRO A 89 -0.25 -8.38 -13.51
N GLU A 90 -0.01 -8.81 -14.74
CA GLU A 90 0.42 -7.94 -15.84
C GLU A 90 -0.65 -6.90 -16.19
N VAL A 91 -1.92 -7.31 -16.23
CA VAL A 91 -3.05 -6.40 -16.48
C VAL A 91 -3.15 -5.36 -15.36
N MET A 92 -3.19 -5.82 -14.11
CA MET A 92 -3.39 -4.95 -12.95
C MET A 92 -2.23 -3.97 -12.76
N ASN A 93 -0.99 -4.47 -12.80
CA ASN A 93 0.19 -3.63 -12.60
C ASN A 93 0.38 -2.62 -13.74
N ARG A 94 0.06 -2.98 -14.99
CA ARG A 94 0.11 -2.03 -16.12
C ARG A 94 -0.93 -0.92 -15.95
N THR A 95 -2.13 -1.24 -15.47
CA THR A 95 -3.14 -0.22 -15.16
C THR A 95 -2.65 0.71 -14.06
N ALA A 96 -2.13 0.18 -12.95
CA ALA A 96 -1.57 0.99 -11.87
C ALA A 96 -0.43 1.89 -12.36
N ALA A 97 0.52 1.34 -13.13
CA ALA A 97 1.63 2.10 -13.70
C ALA A 97 1.14 3.22 -14.63
N THR A 98 0.12 2.96 -15.46
CA THR A 98 -0.45 3.95 -16.38
C THR A 98 -1.15 5.09 -15.63
N GLU A 99 -1.96 4.76 -14.63
CA GLU A 99 -2.66 5.75 -13.80
C GLU A 99 -1.68 6.60 -12.98
N MET A 100 -0.67 5.97 -12.35
CA MET A 100 0.39 6.67 -11.64
C MET A 100 1.20 7.58 -12.57
N PHE A 101 1.55 7.12 -13.77
CA PHE A 101 2.26 7.96 -14.75
C PHE A 101 1.45 9.23 -15.09
N GLY A 102 0.11 9.13 -15.12
CA GLY A 102 -0.79 10.26 -15.39
C GLY A 102 -0.77 11.37 -14.34
N ILE A 103 -0.33 11.10 -13.10
CA ILE A 103 -0.19 12.13 -12.05
C ILE A 103 1.25 12.65 -11.90
N ASP A 104 2.16 12.20 -12.76
CA ASP A 104 3.58 12.56 -12.81
C ASP A 104 4.26 12.65 -11.42
N PRO A 105 4.32 11.54 -10.66
CA PRO A 105 4.86 11.57 -9.32
C PRO A 105 6.38 11.76 -9.37
N VAL A 106 6.93 12.46 -8.37
CA VAL A 106 8.38 12.64 -8.25
C VAL A 106 9.09 11.35 -7.82
N ALA A 107 8.35 10.46 -7.13
CA ALA A 107 8.82 9.13 -6.72
C ALA A 107 7.69 8.09 -6.83
N VAL A 108 8.05 6.88 -7.24
CA VAL A 108 7.20 5.68 -7.22
C VAL A 108 7.84 4.65 -6.30
N ILE A 109 7.11 4.19 -5.29
CA ILE A 109 7.64 3.31 -4.25
C ILE A 109 6.89 1.96 -4.29
N VAL A 110 7.65 0.88 -4.41
CA VAL A 110 7.12 -0.49 -4.37
C VAL A 110 7.47 -1.10 -3.01
N LYS A 111 6.44 -1.43 -2.24
CA LYS A 111 6.56 -1.94 -0.86
C LYS A 111 6.47 -3.48 -0.82
N GLY A 112 7.25 -4.16 -1.65
CA GLY A 112 7.38 -5.62 -1.63
C GLY A 112 6.32 -6.42 -2.38
N ASP A 113 6.57 -7.73 -2.42
CA ASP A 113 5.87 -8.78 -3.16
C ASP A 113 5.75 -8.43 -4.65
N LEU A 114 6.90 -8.15 -5.24
CA LEU A 114 7.03 -7.84 -6.66
C LEU A 114 6.69 -9.08 -7.50
N SER A 115 7.21 -10.22 -7.08
CA SER A 115 7.08 -11.51 -7.74
C SER A 115 6.30 -12.49 -6.87
N VAL A 116 5.85 -13.60 -7.44
CA VAL A 116 5.23 -14.69 -6.64
C VAL A 116 6.27 -15.64 -6.06
N ASP A 117 7.34 -15.95 -6.81
CA ASP A 117 8.39 -16.91 -6.40
C ASP A 117 9.82 -16.35 -6.59
N GLY A 118 9.96 -15.14 -7.14
CA GLY A 118 11.24 -14.52 -7.45
C GLY A 118 11.98 -15.18 -8.61
N ARG A 119 11.25 -15.63 -9.64
CA ARG A 119 11.84 -16.22 -10.86
C ARG A 119 12.33 -15.14 -11.84
N PRO A 120 13.33 -15.43 -12.69
CA PRO A 120 13.87 -14.44 -13.63
C PRO A 120 12.83 -13.78 -14.53
N GLU A 121 11.85 -14.52 -15.02
CA GLU A 121 10.76 -14.01 -15.85
C GLU A 121 9.81 -13.07 -15.10
N GLU A 122 9.57 -13.32 -13.81
CA GLU A 122 8.74 -12.49 -12.93
C GLU A 122 9.43 -11.15 -12.67
N TRP A 123 10.74 -11.21 -12.41
CA TRP A 123 11.57 -10.01 -12.31
C TRP A 123 11.62 -9.20 -13.60
N ALA A 124 11.73 -9.87 -14.75
CA ALA A 124 11.73 -9.20 -16.04
C ALA A 124 10.39 -8.50 -16.31
N ALA A 125 9.26 -9.12 -15.95
CA ALA A 125 7.94 -8.52 -16.06
C ALA A 125 7.81 -7.27 -15.16
N PHE A 126 8.29 -7.36 -13.91
CA PHE A 126 8.35 -6.21 -13.00
C PHE A 126 9.17 -5.05 -13.58
N GLU A 127 10.40 -5.31 -14.04
CA GLU A 127 11.28 -4.27 -14.59
C GLU A 127 10.65 -3.64 -15.85
N SER A 128 10.04 -4.45 -16.72
CA SER A 128 9.35 -3.93 -17.90
C SER A 128 8.16 -3.04 -17.55
N CYS A 129 7.40 -3.38 -16.51
CA CYS A 129 6.18 -2.67 -16.14
C CYS A 129 6.47 -1.38 -15.37
N TYR A 130 7.46 -1.38 -14.48
CA TYR A 130 7.71 -0.24 -13.58
C TYR A 130 9.05 0.47 -13.86
N ARG A 131 10.16 -0.26 -14.04
CA ARG A 131 11.48 0.38 -14.20
C ARG A 131 11.59 1.16 -15.50
N VAL A 132 11.07 0.61 -16.59
CA VAL A 132 11.10 1.27 -17.91
C VAL A 132 10.37 2.64 -17.89
N PRO A 133 9.12 2.76 -17.39
CA PRO A 133 8.43 4.06 -17.39
C PRO A 133 8.90 5.04 -16.30
N PHE A 134 9.37 4.57 -15.14
CA PHE A 134 9.69 5.44 -14.01
C PHE A 134 11.18 5.71 -13.82
N GLY A 135 12.06 4.86 -14.34
CA GLY A 135 13.51 5.05 -14.31
C GLY A 135 14.05 5.23 -12.89
N GLU A 136 14.76 6.34 -12.67
CA GLU A 136 15.37 6.70 -11.38
C GLU A 136 14.34 7.07 -10.30
N ARG A 137 13.10 7.42 -10.69
CA ARG A 137 12.01 7.71 -9.74
C ARG A 137 11.48 6.46 -9.03
N LEU A 138 11.87 5.27 -9.48
CA LEU A 138 11.35 4.01 -8.93
C LEU A 138 12.23 3.48 -7.79
N HIS A 139 11.67 3.44 -6.60
CA HIS A 139 12.30 2.93 -5.38
C HIS A 139 11.60 1.66 -4.93
N VAL A 140 12.38 0.66 -4.51
CA VAL A 140 11.87 -0.69 -4.31
C VAL A 140 12.54 -1.31 -3.09
N VAL A 141 11.72 -1.96 -2.28
CA VAL A 141 12.13 -3.03 -1.36
C VAL A 141 11.35 -4.29 -1.69
N ARG A 142 11.94 -5.43 -1.33
CA ARG A 142 11.35 -6.76 -1.46
C ARG A 142 10.28 -7.03 -0.40
N GLY A 143 9.36 -7.93 -0.71
CA GLY A 143 8.46 -8.58 0.25
C GLY A 143 8.87 -10.03 0.50
N ASN A 144 8.09 -10.78 1.28
CA ASN A 144 8.43 -12.16 1.60
C ASN A 144 8.48 -13.06 0.35
N HIS A 145 7.55 -12.90 -0.60
CA HIS A 145 7.52 -13.72 -1.83
C HIS A 145 8.79 -13.56 -2.68
N ASP A 146 9.36 -12.36 -2.65
CA ASP A 146 10.60 -12.03 -3.34
C ASP A 146 11.84 -12.70 -2.74
N SER A 147 11.71 -13.33 -1.57
CA SER A 147 12.81 -13.89 -0.78
C SER A 147 12.59 -15.33 -0.31
N TYR A 148 11.48 -15.99 -0.70
CA TYR A 148 11.17 -17.37 -0.29
C TYR A 148 12.25 -18.40 -0.65
N HIS A 149 13.03 -18.14 -1.69
CA HIS A 149 14.17 -18.97 -2.07
C HIS A 149 15.51 -18.30 -1.74
N HIS A 150 15.52 -17.48 -0.69
CA HIS A 150 16.67 -16.74 -0.19
C HIS A 150 17.30 -15.79 -1.23
N GLN A 151 16.49 -15.23 -2.13
CA GLN A 151 16.95 -14.21 -3.06
C GLN A 151 17.19 -12.88 -2.34
N TYR A 152 18.14 -12.10 -2.86
CA TYR A 152 18.59 -10.82 -2.30
C TYR A 152 18.35 -9.62 -3.23
N ARG A 153 17.62 -9.81 -4.33
CA ARG A 153 17.29 -8.70 -5.23
C ARG A 153 16.43 -7.69 -4.48
N TYR A 154 16.77 -6.40 -4.59
CA TYR A 154 16.15 -5.30 -3.84
C TYR A 154 16.20 -5.41 -2.31
N ALA A 155 17.15 -6.19 -1.77
CA ALA A 155 17.42 -6.19 -0.34
C ALA A 155 18.01 -4.85 0.13
N GLY A 156 17.72 -4.53 1.39
CA GLY A 156 18.30 -3.39 2.11
C GLY A 156 17.44 -2.12 2.11
N ASP A 157 17.65 -1.35 3.16
CA ASP A 157 16.92 -0.10 3.44
C ASP A 157 17.38 1.04 2.53
N ARG A 158 16.49 2.02 2.31
CA ARG A 158 16.77 3.20 1.49
C ARG A 158 16.14 4.46 2.08
N VAL A 159 16.86 5.56 1.96
CA VAL A 159 16.30 6.90 2.15
C VAL A 159 15.91 7.46 0.77
N ILE A 160 14.71 8.02 0.67
CA ILE A 160 14.24 8.76 -0.50
C ILE A 160 13.86 10.15 -0.03
N GLU A 161 14.53 11.16 -0.54
CA GLU A 161 14.24 12.56 -0.23
C GLU A 161 13.40 13.15 -1.37
N VAL A 162 12.30 13.81 -1.02
CA VAL A 162 11.48 14.60 -1.94
C VAL A 162 11.20 15.95 -1.30
N ASP A 163 10.70 16.91 -2.08
CA ASP A 163 10.33 18.21 -1.52
C ASP A 163 9.22 18.04 -0.46
N GLY A 164 9.57 18.40 0.78
CA GLY A 164 8.66 18.43 1.93
C GLY A 164 8.52 17.13 2.73
N MET A 165 9.20 16.05 2.33
CA MET A 165 9.17 14.79 3.06
C MET A 165 10.38 13.89 2.77
N THR A 166 10.83 13.18 3.80
CA THR A 166 11.75 12.05 3.68
C THR A 166 10.99 10.73 3.80
N VAL A 167 11.31 9.76 2.95
CA VAL A 167 10.81 8.39 3.08
C VAL A 167 11.93 7.45 3.52
N ALA A 168 11.71 6.76 4.63
CA ALA A 168 12.54 5.65 5.07
C ALA A 168 11.92 4.33 4.59
N LEU A 169 12.43 3.78 3.49
CA LEU A 169 11.96 2.54 2.90
C LEU A 169 12.74 1.35 3.50
N LEU A 170 12.03 0.51 4.25
CA LEU A 170 12.57 -0.57 5.08
C LEU A 170 12.40 -1.93 4.41
N ASP A 171 13.49 -2.68 4.30
CA ASP A 171 13.46 -4.11 3.99
C ASP A 171 13.12 -4.87 5.27
N THR A 172 11.88 -5.34 5.35
CA THR A 172 11.33 -6.03 6.52
C THR A 172 11.40 -7.55 6.39
N THR A 173 12.01 -8.06 5.32
CA THR A 173 11.95 -9.48 4.97
C THR A 173 12.90 -10.33 5.80
N ILE A 174 12.43 -11.52 6.16
CA ILE A 174 13.28 -12.59 6.66
C ILE A 174 13.40 -13.62 5.52
N PRO A 175 14.61 -13.82 4.95
CA PRO A 175 14.77 -14.75 3.83
C PRO A 175 14.26 -16.15 4.15
N GLY A 176 13.32 -16.64 3.33
CA GLY A 176 12.68 -17.96 3.50
C GLY A 176 11.48 -17.98 4.43
N GLU A 177 11.06 -16.86 5.00
CA GLU A 177 9.89 -16.78 5.89
C GLU A 177 8.82 -15.80 5.35
N THR A 178 7.57 -16.06 5.71
CA THR A 178 6.43 -15.16 5.42
C THR A 178 6.33 -14.00 6.40
N THR A 179 6.80 -14.16 7.63
CA THR A 179 6.81 -13.09 8.65
C THR A 179 7.93 -12.09 8.38
N GLY A 180 7.77 -10.89 8.93
CA GLY A 180 8.75 -9.83 8.81
C GLY A 180 9.43 -9.50 10.14
N ARG A 181 10.58 -8.83 10.08
CA ARG A 181 11.22 -8.24 11.25
C ARG A 181 11.86 -6.90 10.95
N LEU A 182 12.16 -6.18 12.02
CA LEU A 182 13.09 -5.06 12.03
C LEU A 182 14.10 -5.35 13.13
N ASP A 183 15.36 -5.50 12.74
CA ASP A 183 16.43 -5.77 13.67
C ASP A 183 16.88 -4.45 14.35
N PRO A 184 17.47 -4.49 15.57
CA PRO A 184 17.88 -3.29 16.29
C PRO A 184 18.78 -2.34 15.48
N GLU A 185 19.64 -2.88 14.61
CA GLU A 185 20.50 -2.07 13.73
C GLU A 185 19.69 -1.26 12.70
N GLN A 186 18.62 -1.83 12.14
CA GLN A 186 17.72 -1.11 11.23
C GLN A 186 16.92 -0.03 11.97
N ILE A 187 16.59 -0.27 13.24
CA ILE A 187 15.92 0.71 14.11
C ILE A 187 16.85 1.87 14.46
N ASP A 188 18.12 1.59 14.79
CA ASP A 188 19.14 2.61 15.00
C ASP A 188 19.38 3.43 13.71
N TRP A 189 19.37 2.77 12.55
CA TRP A 189 19.41 3.44 11.25
C TRP A 189 18.21 4.37 11.05
N LEU A 190 16.98 3.91 11.31
CA LEU A 190 15.78 4.74 11.19
C LEU A 190 15.83 5.94 12.14
N ASP A 191 16.29 5.74 13.37
CA ASP A 191 16.49 6.82 14.33
C ASP A 191 17.48 7.87 13.81
N ALA A 192 18.57 7.45 13.18
CA ALA A 192 19.56 8.33 12.56
C ALA A 192 19.00 9.08 11.34
N VAL A 193 18.20 8.42 10.50
CA VAL A 193 17.50 9.08 9.37
C VAL A 193 16.60 10.19 9.90
N CYS A 194 15.77 9.90 10.91
CA CYS A 194 14.93 10.91 11.54
C CYS A 194 15.74 12.03 12.20
N ALA A 195 16.89 11.72 12.82
CA ALA A 195 17.74 12.72 13.45
C ALA A 195 18.40 13.68 12.46
N ALA A 196 18.65 13.21 11.23
CA ALA A 196 19.32 13.98 10.18
C ALA A 196 18.35 14.76 9.29
N SER A 197 17.08 14.33 9.22
CA SER A 197 16.05 14.96 8.40
C SER A 197 15.61 16.30 9.01
N ASP A 198 15.49 17.33 8.17
CA ASP A 198 14.84 18.60 8.48
C ASP A 198 13.36 18.62 8.05
N GLN A 199 12.88 17.50 7.50
CA GLN A 199 11.53 17.28 7.00
C GLN A 199 10.86 16.11 7.74
N PRO A 200 9.51 16.05 7.74
CA PRO A 200 8.78 14.89 8.22
C PRO A 200 9.23 13.61 7.50
N VAL A 201 9.27 12.52 8.24
CA VAL A 201 9.65 11.19 7.78
C VAL A 201 8.43 10.29 7.77
N ILE A 202 8.19 9.59 6.65
CA ILE A 202 7.29 8.43 6.61
C ILE A 202 8.14 7.17 6.45
N ALA A 203 7.99 6.22 7.38
CA ALA A 203 8.57 4.89 7.21
C ALA A 203 7.64 4.02 6.35
N MET A 204 8.19 3.29 5.39
CA MET A 204 7.44 2.39 4.53
C MET A 204 8.10 1.01 4.51
N GLY A 205 7.33 -0.06 4.59
CA GLY A 205 7.86 -1.43 4.50
C GLY A 205 6.85 -2.37 3.88
N HIS A 206 7.22 -3.64 3.72
CA HIS A 206 6.28 -4.64 3.23
C HIS A 206 5.30 -5.12 4.33
N HIS A 207 5.83 -5.59 5.47
CA HIS A 207 5.02 -6.22 6.52
C HIS A 207 4.37 -5.19 7.45
N GLN A 208 3.08 -5.34 7.76
CA GLN A 208 2.36 -4.49 8.69
C GLN A 208 2.87 -4.63 10.13
N GLN A 209 2.86 -3.53 10.87
CA GLN A 209 3.25 -3.52 12.27
C GLN A 209 2.26 -4.32 13.14
N TRP A 210 2.80 -5.07 14.10
CA TRP A 210 2.02 -5.56 15.22
C TRP A 210 1.68 -4.38 16.14
N VAL A 211 0.39 -4.12 16.36
CA VAL A 211 -0.08 -3.09 17.29
C VAL A 211 -0.77 -3.80 18.44
N GLY A 212 -0.24 -3.62 19.65
CA GLY A 212 -0.77 -4.24 20.86
C GLY A 212 -2.24 -3.88 21.09
N GLN A 213 -3.08 -4.89 21.29
CA GLN A 213 -4.48 -4.72 21.68
C GLN A 213 -4.74 -5.45 23.00
N PRO A 214 -5.70 -4.97 23.82
CA PRO A 214 -6.12 -5.70 25.02
C PRO A 214 -6.52 -7.15 24.69
N GLY A 215 -5.85 -8.12 25.31
CA GLY A 215 -6.07 -9.55 25.04
C GLY A 215 -5.37 -10.09 23.78
N GLY A 216 -4.60 -9.28 23.07
CA GLY A 216 -3.78 -9.71 21.94
C GLY A 216 -2.63 -10.61 22.38
N ARG A 217 -2.43 -11.72 21.66
CA ARG A 217 -1.33 -12.65 21.92
C ARG A 217 -0.08 -12.18 21.17
N ARG A 218 1.02 -11.96 21.90
CA ARG A 218 2.35 -11.82 21.33
C ARG A 218 2.80 -13.19 20.80
N SER A 219 3.24 -13.24 19.55
CA SER A 219 3.58 -14.49 18.87
C SER A 219 4.78 -14.29 17.95
N ASP A 220 5.74 -15.20 18.04
CA ASP A 220 6.93 -15.20 17.17
C ASP A 220 6.56 -15.46 15.71
N THR A 221 5.41 -16.10 15.48
CA THR A 221 4.83 -16.37 14.16
C THR A 221 3.73 -15.37 13.78
N TYR A 222 3.77 -14.14 14.30
CA TYR A 222 2.83 -13.12 13.85
C TYR A 222 3.00 -12.89 12.34
N PHE A 223 1.90 -12.79 11.61
CA PHE A 223 1.92 -12.71 10.14
C PHE A 223 2.69 -11.50 9.62
N GLY A 224 2.63 -10.35 10.31
CA GLY A 224 3.37 -9.14 9.94
C GLY A 224 4.74 -9.04 10.61
N LEU A 225 5.14 -7.81 10.94
CA LEU A 225 6.36 -7.56 11.70
C LEU A 225 6.33 -8.22 13.08
N HIS A 226 7.39 -8.93 13.43
CA HIS A 226 7.59 -9.48 14.75
C HIS A 226 7.28 -8.44 15.85
N PRO A 227 6.57 -8.81 16.93
CA PRO A 227 6.17 -7.86 17.96
C PRO A 227 7.34 -7.07 18.59
N ASP A 228 8.52 -7.68 18.75
CA ASP A 228 9.70 -6.97 19.28
C ASP A 228 10.17 -5.84 18.35
N GLY A 229 10.29 -6.11 17.04
CA GLY A 229 10.64 -5.09 16.05
C GLY A 229 9.54 -4.02 15.90
N SER A 230 8.28 -4.43 16.06
CA SER A 230 7.14 -3.50 16.07
C SER A 230 7.18 -2.54 17.26
N ASP A 231 7.54 -3.01 18.44
CA ASP A 231 7.68 -2.15 19.62
C ASP A 231 8.87 -1.20 19.48
N LEU A 232 9.99 -1.66 18.91
CA LEU A 232 11.14 -0.81 18.63
C LEU A 232 10.79 0.31 17.63
N LEU A 233 10.02 0.00 16.58
CA LEU A 233 9.51 1.00 15.64
C LEU A 233 8.63 2.05 16.34
N ASP A 234 7.72 1.62 17.23
CA ASP A 234 6.86 2.53 18.00
C ASP A 234 7.68 3.42 18.95
N GLN A 235 8.71 2.87 19.60
CA GLN A 235 9.61 3.63 20.47
C GLN A 235 10.43 4.69 19.71
N VAL A 236 10.90 4.38 18.49
CA VAL A 236 11.54 5.39 17.63
C VAL A 236 10.54 6.48 17.28
N ALA A 237 9.32 6.13 16.88
CA ALA A 237 8.27 7.10 16.58
C ALA A 237 7.91 7.96 17.81
N ALA A 238 7.93 7.40 19.02
CA ALA A 238 7.68 8.15 20.24
C ALA A 238 8.78 9.18 20.51
N ARG A 239 10.03 8.82 20.22
CA ARG A 239 11.22 9.69 20.40
C ARG A 239 11.40 10.71 19.28
N ARG A 240 11.05 10.36 18.04
CA ARG A 240 11.26 11.16 16.82
C ARG A 240 9.91 11.67 16.33
N THR A 241 9.57 12.92 16.65
CA THR A 241 8.33 13.55 16.19
C THR A 241 8.29 13.69 14.67
N ASP A 242 9.45 13.79 14.02
CA ASP A 242 9.52 13.83 12.55
C ASP A 242 8.99 12.54 11.92
N LEU A 243 9.03 11.38 12.58
CA LEU A 243 8.42 10.15 12.07
C LEU A 243 6.89 10.23 12.23
N ILE A 244 6.17 10.51 11.15
CA ILE A 244 4.72 10.80 11.22
C ILE A 244 3.82 9.61 10.88
N ALA A 245 4.33 8.55 10.23
CA ALA A 245 3.56 7.35 9.91
C ALA A 245 4.47 6.14 9.60
N TYR A 246 3.89 4.93 9.73
CA TYR A 246 4.40 3.71 9.11
C TYR A 246 3.36 3.16 8.12
N THR A 247 3.76 2.82 6.90
CA THR A 247 2.85 2.28 5.86
C THR A 247 3.38 0.98 5.25
N ALA A 248 2.47 0.03 5.03
CA ALA A 248 2.78 -1.35 4.66
C ALA A 248 1.81 -1.95 3.63
N GLY A 249 2.23 -3.04 2.99
CA GLY A 249 1.41 -3.90 2.14
C GLY A 249 1.07 -5.21 2.84
N HIS A 250 1.37 -6.35 2.20
CA HIS A 250 1.39 -7.73 2.72
C HIS A 250 0.03 -8.34 3.08
N THR A 251 -0.84 -7.56 3.71
CA THR A 251 -2.17 -8.04 4.15
C THR A 251 -3.23 -7.98 3.06
N HIS A 252 -2.93 -7.33 1.93
CA HIS A 252 -3.85 -7.08 0.82
C HIS A 252 -5.11 -6.28 1.19
N ARG A 253 -5.15 -5.67 2.38
CA ARG A 253 -6.27 -4.83 2.81
C ARG A 253 -5.89 -3.40 3.12
N HIS A 254 -6.89 -2.53 3.10
CA HIS A 254 -6.79 -1.21 3.71
C HIS A 254 -7.14 -1.26 5.19
N ARG A 255 -6.24 -0.74 6.02
CA ARG A 255 -6.50 -0.59 7.46
C ARG A 255 -5.63 0.51 8.06
N VAL A 256 -6.18 1.27 8.99
CA VAL A 256 -5.40 2.23 9.79
C VAL A 256 -5.58 1.90 11.27
N ARG A 257 -4.46 1.76 11.96
CA ARG A 257 -4.40 1.60 13.41
C ARG A 257 -3.46 2.64 13.97
N MET A 258 -3.69 3.07 15.21
CA MET A 258 -2.75 3.95 15.89
C MET A 258 -1.76 3.12 16.67
N MET A 259 -0.47 3.40 16.51
CA MET A 259 0.57 2.80 17.34
C MET A 259 0.29 3.05 18.83
N SER A 260 0.75 2.14 19.69
CA SER A 260 0.35 2.10 21.09
C SER A 260 0.96 3.26 21.88
N GLU A 261 2.24 3.55 21.67
CA GLU A 261 3.00 4.56 22.41
C GLU A 261 3.02 5.92 21.68
N SER A 262 3.56 5.95 20.46
CA SER A 262 3.77 7.18 19.68
C SER A 262 2.50 7.81 19.16
N ARG A 263 1.41 7.03 19.07
CA ARG A 263 0.11 7.45 18.51
C ARG A 263 0.21 7.95 17.07
N ILE A 264 1.19 7.50 16.30
CA ILE A 264 1.20 7.72 14.84
C ILE A 264 0.40 6.61 14.13
N PRO A 265 -0.11 6.85 12.91
CA PRO A 265 -0.79 5.81 12.15
C PRO A 265 0.18 4.73 11.65
N SER A 266 -0.19 3.48 11.90
CA SER A 266 0.24 2.28 11.17
C SER A 266 -0.80 1.98 10.10
N ILE A 267 -0.38 2.01 8.85
CA ILE A 267 -1.23 2.02 7.66
C ILE A 267 -0.97 0.74 6.86
N GLU A 268 -2.03 0.03 6.51
CA GLU A 268 -2.03 -1.10 5.59
C GLU A 268 -2.70 -0.61 4.28
N ILE A 269 -2.04 -0.85 3.14
CA ILE A 269 -2.55 -0.53 1.81
C ILE A 269 -2.88 -1.83 1.09
N GLY A 270 -4.10 -1.93 0.56
CA GLY A 270 -4.57 -3.06 -0.21
C GLY A 270 -3.70 -3.37 -1.44
N CYS A 271 -3.76 -4.62 -1.88
CA CYS A 271 -2.90 -5.08 -2.97
C CYS A 271 -3.24 -4.42 -4.31
N THR A 272 -2.27 -4.46 -5.22
CA THR A 272 -2.49 -4.11 -6.63
C THR A 272 -3.13 -5.27 -7.40
N LYS A 273 -2.79 -6.53 -7.10
CA LYS A 273 -3.10 -7.68 -7.97
C LYS A 273 -4.57 -8.14 -8.03
N ASP A 274 -5.37 -7.93 -6.98
CA ASP A 274 -6.73 -8.47 -6.90
C ASP A 274 -7.74 -7.44 -6.37
N PHE A 275 -8.80 -7.81 -5.64
CA PHE A 275 -9.81 -6.85 -5.16
C PHE A 275 -9.28 -6.07 -3.94
N PRO A 276 -9.38 -4.73 -3.89
CA PRO A 276 -10.11 -3.85 -4.83
C PRO A 276 -9.31 -3.41 -6.04
N GLY A 277 -8.00 -3.67 -6.05
CA GLY A 277 -7.09 -3.35 -7.14
C GLY A 277 -6.67 -1.91 -7.03
N THR A 278 -5.67 -1.65 -6.18
CA THR A 278 -5.36 -0.27 -5.77
C THR A 278 -3.89 0.09 -5.89
N TRP A 279 -3.66 1.40 -5.90
CA TRP A 279 -2.39 2.07 -5.65
C TRP A 279 -2.65 3.27 -4.73
N ALA A 280 -1.64 3.81 -4.07
CA ALA A 280 -1.80 4.95 -3.16
C ALA A 280 -0.97 6.15 -3.61
N GLU A 281 -1.59 7.33 -3.54
CA GLU A 281 -0.96 8.64 -3.76
C GLU A 281 -0.71 9.31 -2.41
N TYR A 282 0.42 10.01 -2.30
CA TYR A 282 0.74 10.89 -1.18
C TYR A 282 0.98 12.29 -1.75
N ARG A 283 0.10 13.23 -1.41
CA ARG A 283 0.25 14.66 -1.75
C ARG A 283 0.90 15.36 -0.57
N VAL A 284 2.14 15.79 -0.74
CA VAL A 284 2.95 16.41 0.30
C VAL A 284 2.76 17.92 0.23
N TYR A 285 2.22 18.50 1.29
CA TYR A 285 2.05 19.94 1.45
C TYR A 285 2.95 20.45 2.59
N GLU A 286 3.19 21.76 2.63
CA GLU A 286 3.96 22.40 3.73
C GLU A 286 3.38 22.07 5.12
N GLY A 287 2.06 21.93 5.24
CA GLY A 287 1.35 21.69 6.50
C GLY A 287 0.93 20.24 6.77
N GLY A 288 1.29 19.28 5.91
CA GLY A 288 0.92 17.87 6.10
C GLY A 288 0.90 17.02 4.84
N VAL A 289 0.64 15.73 4.99
CA VAL A 289 0.61 14.77 3.87
C VAL A 289 -0.79 14.21 3.73
N MET A 290 -1.39 14.33 2.55
CA MET A 290 -2.67 13.68 2.24
C MET A 290 -2.40 12.33 1.58
N GLN A 291 -2.89 11.25 2.19
CA GLN A 291 -2.91 9.93 1.57
C GLN A 291 -4.23 9.72 0.84
N VAL A 292 -4.16 9.28 -0.42
CA VAL A 292 -5.31 8.98 -1.27
C VAL A 292 -5.10 7.62 -1.94
N VAL A 293 -5.85 6.61 -1.51
CA VAL A 293 -5.90 5.32 -2.21
C VAL A 293 -6.80 5.45 -3.44
N HIS A 294 -6.26 5.08 -4.59
CA HIS A 294 -6.97 5.02 -5.86
C HIS A 294 -7.33 3.57 -6.19
N ARG A 295 -8.62 3.35 -6.48
CA ARG A 295 -9.07 2.10 -7.11
C ARG A 295 -8.90 2.18 -8.62
N MET A 296 -8.14 1.25 -9.19
CA MET A 296 -7.88 1.19 -10.62
C MET A 296 -9.18 1.10 -11.42
N SER A 297 -9.23 1.85 -12.52
CA SER A 297 -10.49 2.16 -13.21
C SER A 297 -10.51 1.80 -14.70
N SER A 298 -9.47 1.15 -15.23
CA SER A 298 -9.55 0.54 -16.57
C SER A 298 -10.58 -0.60 -16.60
N ALA A 299 -11.21 -0.83 -17.75
CA ALA A 299 -12.22 -1.87 -17.91
C ALA A 299 -11.68 -3.28 -17.58
N GLU A 300 -10.46 -3.60 -18.02
CA GLU A 300 -9.82 -4.89 -17.78
C GLU A 300 -9.50 -5.11 -16.30
N ALA A 301 -8.90 -4.11 -15.64
CA ALA A 301 -8.59 -4.19 -14.20
C ALA A 301 -9.86 -4.30 -13.34
N LEU A 302 -10.93 -3.58 -13.69
CA LEU A 302 -12.20 -3.69 -13.00
C LEU A 302 -12.85 -5.04 -13.24
N SER A 303 -12.84 -5.55 -14.48
CA SER A 303 -13.37 -6.88 -14.77
C SER A 303 -12.67 -7.97 -13.95
N TRP A 304 -11.35 -7.91 -13.82
CA TRP A 304 -10.59 -8.85 -13.00
C TRP A 304 -10.86 -8.67 -11.50
N SER A 305 -10.65 -7.47 -10.97
CA SER A 305 -10.78 -7.21 -9.52
C SER A 305 -12.21 -7.46 -9.02
N GLU A 306 -13.24 -7.12 -9.80
CA GLU A 306 -14.64 -7.43 -9.46
C GLU A 306 -14.89 -8.93 -9.36
N SER A 307 -14.21 -9.75 -10.18
CA SER A 307 -14.30 -11.21 -10.09
C SER A 307 -13.69 -11.75 -8.78
N CYS A 308 -12.80 -10.99 -8.14
CA CYS A 308 -12.08 -11.37 -6.92
C CYS A 308 -12.80 -10.98 -5.61
N ARG A 309 -13.99 -10.36 -5.65
CA ARG A 309 -14.72 -9.99 -4.43
C ARG A 309 -15.00 -11.14 -3.47
N THR A 310 -15.14 -12.35 -4.01
CA THR A 310 -15.54 -13.54 -3.25
C THR A 310 -14.37 -14.46 -2.90
N LEU A 311 -13.11 -14.04 -3.10
CA LEU A 311 -11.97 -14.87 -2.72
C LEU A 311 -12.10 -15.28 -1.25
N TYR A 312 -11.68 -16.51 -0.91
CA TYR A 312 -11.71 -17.04 0.46
C TYR A 312 -13.10 -17.17 1.11
N ALA A 313 -14.19 -16.93 0.37
CA ALA A 313 -15.55 -17.03 0.91
C ALA A 313 -15.90 -18.46 1.39
N ALA A 314 -15.33 -19.50 0.78
CA ALA A 314 -15.54 -20.87 1.26
C ALA A 314 -14.80 -21.15 2.57
N ASP A 315 -13.75 -20.39 2.87
CA ASP A 315 -13.04 -20.39 4.16
C ASP A 315 -13.70 -19.45 5.19
N GLY A 316 -14.88 -18.90 4.87
CA GLY A 316 -15.68 -18.07 5.76
C GLY A 316 -15.23 -16.61 5.86
N VAL A 317 -14.36 -16.15 4.95
CA VAL A 317 -13.86 -14.78 4.92
C VAL A 317 -14.69 -13.91 3.98
N ASP A 318 -15.21 -12.80 4.49
CA ASP A 318 -15.76 -11.72 3.67
C ASP A 318 -14.61 -10.88 3.11
N TYR A 319 -14.02 -11.35 2.00
CA TYR A 319 -12.82 -10.73 1.45
C TYR A 319 -13.07 -9.33 0.89
N GLU A 320 -14.26 -9.07 0.34
CA GLU A 320 -14.63 -7.72 -0.10
C GLU A 320 -14.51 -6.73 1.06
N ASN A 321 -15.14 -7.01 2.19
CA ASN A 321 -15.08 -6.13 3.36
C ASN A 321 -13.68 -6.08 3.96
N TYR A 322 -13.02 -7.24 4.07
CA TYR A 322 -11.66 -7.35 4.57
C TYR A 322 -10.68 -6.48 3.78
N ALA A 323 -10.69 -6.58 2.45
CA ALA A 323 -9.73 -5.93 1.58
C ALA A 323 -10.04 -4.44 1.38
N LEU A 324 -11.32 -4.07 1.21
CA LEU A 324 -11.72 -2.70 0.90
C LEU A 324 -11.50 -1.73 2.07
N GLY A 325 -11.80 -2.15 3.29
CA GLY A 325 -11.79 -1.29 4.47
C GLY A 325 -12.76 -0.11 4.39
N SER A 326 -12.70 0.80 5.36
CA SER A 326 -13.48 2.03 5.34
C SER A 326 -12.83 3.11 4.45
N LEU A 327 -13.63 4.10 4.03
CA LEU A 327 -13.09 5.23 3.25
C LEU A 327 -12.04 6.02 4.04
N GLN A 328 -12.20 6.14 5.36
CA GLN A 328 -11.27 6.84 6.24
C GLN A 328 -9.95 6.09 6.45
N GLU A 329 -9.90 4.79 6.14
CA GLU A 329 -8.65 4.01 6.12
C GLU A 329 -7.93 4.10 4.77
N ARG A 330 -8.63 4.58 3.73
CA ARG A 330 -8.11 4.74 2.37
C ARG A 330 -7.65 6.17 2.08
N CYS A 331 -8.41 7.16 2.53
CA CYS A 331 -8.24 8.56 2.16
C CYS A 331 -8.30 9.47 3.40
N PHE A 332 -7.19 10.08 3.78
CA PHE A 332 -7.09 10.93 4.97
C PHE A 332 -5.82 11.79 4.97
N ASN A 333 -5.78 12.78 5.86
CA ASN A 333 -4.59 13.60 6.11
C ASN A 333 -3.75 12.99 7.25
N VAL A 334 -2.48 12.76 7.00
CA VAL A 334 -1.44 12.51 8.01
C VAL A 334 -0.94 13.86 8.49
N ALA A 335 -1.23 14.18 9.76
CA ALA A 335 -0.81 15.43 10.37
C ALA A 335 0.69 15.42 10.69
N LEU A 336 1.33 16.57 10.54
CA LEU A 336 2.66 16.79 11.10
C LEU A 336 2.60 16.78 12.63
N ARG A 337 3.71 16.43 13.27
CA ARG A 337 3.81 16.37 14.73
C ARG A 337 4.69 17.52 15.23
N SER A 338 4.31 18.09 16.37
CA SER A 338 5.01 19.21 17.01
C SER A 338 5.94 18.76 18.12
#